data_AF-A0A7V8XYK4-F1
#
_entry.id   AF-A0A7V8XYK4-F1
#
_cell.length_a   1.000
_cell.length_b   1.000
_cell.length_c   1.000
_cell.angle_alpha   90.00
_cell.angle_beta   90.00
_cell.angle_gamma   90.00
#
_symmetry.space_group_name_H-M   'P 1'
#
loop_
_entity.id
_entity.type
_entity.pdbx_description
1 polymer ?
#
loop_
_entity_poly.entity_id
_entity_poly.type
_entity_poly.pdbx_seq_one_letter_code
_entity_poly.pdbx_strand_id
1 'polypeptide(L)' 'YSLGALLLDGRDPGRVLARSREPILRPETPYERVGFFGGVVFTCGLLTDGDNVRVYYGAADGVTAVADLSMAGILSGLS' A
#
# COMPACT_ATOMS: atom_id res chain seq x y z
N TYR A 1 1.02 11.51 -0.55
CA TYR A 1 0.64 10.34 0.27
C TYR A 1 1.15 9.08 -0.38
N SER A 2 1.69 8.16 0.42
CA SER A 2 2.22 6.86 -0.02
C SER A 2 1.79 5.77 0.95
N LEU A 3 1.75 4.52 0.51
CA LEU A 3 1.35 3.37 1.33
C LEU A 3 2.57 2.70 1.97
N GLY A 4 2.51 2.46 3.28
CA GLY A 4 3.48 1.63 4.00
C GLY A 4 2.83 0.36 4.54
N ALA A 5 3.65 -0.55 5.06
CA ALA A 5 3.18 -1.79 5.69
C ALA A 5 3.69 -1.93 7.13
N LEU A 6 2.88 -2.58 7.96
CA LEU A 6 3.22 -3.00 9.32
C LEU A 6 2.93 -4.50 9.46
N LEU A 7 3.83 -5.22 10.13
CA LEU A 7 3.56 -6.55 10.65
C LEU A 7 3.29 -6.42 12.15
N LEU A 8 2.13 -6.91 12.57
CA LEU A 8 1.65 -6.84 13.95
C LEU A 8 1.70 -8.22 14.60
N ASP A 9 1.79 -8.26 15.92
CA ASP A 9 1.66 -9.52 16.66
C ASP A 9 0.22 -10.05 16.54
N GLY A 10 0.09 -11.33 16.15
CA GLY A 10 -1.22 -11.95 15.90
C GLY A 10 -2.05 -12.21 17.16
N ARG A 11 -1.46 -12.08 18.35
CA ARG A 11 -2.16 -12.21 19.64
C ARG A 11 -2.37 -10.86 20.31
N ASP A 12 -1.45 -9.92 20.08
CA ASP A 12 -1.52 -8.55 20.60
C ASP A 12 -1.26 -7.52 19.48
N PRO A 13 -2.29 -7.08 18.73
CA PRO A 13 -2.11 -6.20 17.58
C PRO A 13 -1.63 -4.78 17.94
N GLY A 14 -1.61 -4.41 19.24
CA GLY A 14 -0.99 -3.17 19.70
C GLY A 14 0.53 -3.18 19.57
N ARG A 15 1.13 -4.36 19.42
CA ARG A 15 2.57 -4.56 19.28
C ARG A 15 2.97 -4.68 17.81
N VAL A 16 3.75 -3.69 17.35
CA VAL A 16 4.38 -3.70 16.02
C VAL A 16 5.62 -4.59 16.06
N LEU A 17 5.65 -5.62 15.20
CA LEU A 17 6.79 -6.54 15.06
C LEU A 17 7.81 -6.05 14.03
N ALA A 18 7.33 -5.47 12.92
CA ALA A 18 8.18 -4.93 11.87
C ALA A 18 7.43 -3.86 11.06
N ARG A 19 8.19 -2.99 10.39
CA ARG A 19 7.64 -1.93 9.51
C ARG A 19 8.41 -1.85 8.21
N SER A 20 7.72 -1.49 7.12
CA SER A 20 8.37 -1.27 5.83
C SER A 20 9.36 -0.10 5.91
N ARG A 21 10.59 -0.31 5.45
CA ARG A 21 11.64 0.74 5.43
C ARG A 21 11.33 1.84 4.41
N GLU A 22 10.78 1.40 3.29
CA GLU A 22 10.28 2.25 2.22
C GLU A 22 8.76 2.02 2.04
N PRO A 23 8.03 2.97 1.45
CA PRO A 23 6.66 2.76 1.02
C PRO A 23 6.56 1.61 0.01
N ILE A 24 5.54 0.79 0.17
CA ILE A 24 5.21 -0.34 -0.72
C ILE A 24 4.46 0.12 -1.98
N LEU A 25 3.88 1.33 -1.96
CA LEU A 25 3.28 1.99 -3.12
C LEU A 25 3.47 3.51 -3.01
N ARG A 26 3.95 4.14 -4.08
CA ARG A 26 4.18 5.58 -4.18
C ARG A 26 3.47 6.15 -5.43
N PRO A 27 3.10 7.45 -5.43
CA PRO A 27 2.56 8.11 -6.62
C PRO A 27 3.62 8.21 -7.74
N GLU A 28 3.43 7.50 -8.83
CA GLU A 28 4.39 7.43 -9.94
C GLU A 28 3.77 7.78 -11.29
N THR A 29 2.54 7.36 -11.50
CA THR A 29 1.82 7.58 -12.76
C THR A 29 1.21 8.98 -12.83
N PRO A 30 0.87 9.47 -14.04
CA PRO A 30 0.25 10.79 -14.19
C PRO A 30 -1.05 10.96 -13.40
N TYR A 31 -1.90 9.93 -13.33
CA TYR A 31 -3.19 10.00 -12.62
C TYR A 31 -3.04 9.97 -11.08
N GLU A 32 -1.86 9.63 -10.55
CA GLU A 32 -1.54 9.70 -9.12
C GLU A 32 -0.84 11.02 -8.77
N ARG A 33 -0.07 11.57 -9.72
CA ARG A 33 0.72 12.80 -9.54
C ARG A 33 -0.10 14.06 -9.81
N VAL A 34 -1.06 14.00 -10.72
CA VAL A 34 -1.86 15.16 -11.16
C VAL A 34 -3.34 14.84 -11.05
N GLY A 35 -4.07 15.71 -10.36
CA GLY A 35 -5.51 15.57 -10.10
C GLY A 35 -6.01 16.71 -9.22
N PHE A 36 -7.15 16.50 -8.55
CA PHE A 36 -7.69 17.48 -7.59
C PHE A 36 -6.70 17.74 -6.44
N PHE A 37 -6.07 16.67 -5.94
CA PHE A 37 -5.01 16.76 -4.95
C PHE A 37 -3.86 15.81 -5.32
N GLY A 38 -2.87 16.34 -6.04
CA GLY A 38 -1.79 15.55 -6.66
C GLY A 38 -0.79 14.93 -5.69
N GLY A 39 -0.09 13.89 -6.16
CA GLY A 39 0.95 13.20 -5.39
C GLY A 39 0.35 12.30 -4.31
N VAL A 40 -0.77 11.64 -4.60
CA VAL A 40 -1.53 10.83 -3.65
C VAL A 40 -1.86 9.46 -4.21
N VAL A 41 -1.50 8.45 -3.41
CA VAL A 41 -2.13 7.13 -3.42
C VAL A 41 -2.68 6.86 -2.02
N PHE A 42 -3.94 6.44 -1.92
CA PHE A 42 -4.61 6.20 -0.64
C PHE A 42 -5.44 4.90 -0.69
N THR A 43 -5.03 3.88 0.07
CA THR A 43 -5.67 2.55 0.05
C THR A 43 -7.02 2.54 0.75
N CYS A 44 -8.00 1.89 0.12
CA CYS A 44 -9.36 1.70 0.65
C CYS A 44 -9.75 0.24 0.82
N GLY A 45 -8.97 -0.70 0.28
CA GLY A 45 -9.22 -2.13 0.44
C GLY A 45 -8.21 -2.98 -0.32
N LEU A 46 -8.13 -4.26 0.05
CA LEU A 46 -7.27 -5.22 -0.62
C LEU A 46 -7.92 -6.61 -0.69
N LEU A 47 -7.52 -7.38 -1.70
CA LEU A 47 -7.82 -8.80 -1.85
C LEU A 47 -6.51 -9.58 -1.92
N THR A 48 -6.47 -10.75 -1.29
CA THR A 48 -5.28 -11.62 -1.28
C THR A 48 -5.60 -12.96 -1.92
N ASP A 49 -4.73 -13.42 -2.82
CA ASP A 49 -4.77 -14.76 -3.42
C ASP A 49 -3.34 -15.30 -3.58
N GLY A 50 -2.96 -16.24 -2.72
CA GLY A 50 -1.59 -16.73 -2.64
C GLY A 50 -0.59 -15.60 -2.36
N ASP A 51 0.36 -15.41 -3.27
CA ASP A 51 1.34 -14.31 -3.18
C ASP A 51 0.80 -12.97 -3.72
N ASN A 52 -0.32 -12.96 -4.44
CA ASN A 52 -0.85 -11.73 -5.00
C ASN A 52 -1.67 -10.94 -3.98
N VAL A 53 -1.33 -9.66 -3.81
CA VAL A 53 -2.06 -8.68 -3.02
C VAL A 53 -2.57 -7.59 -3.94
N ARG A 54 -3.87 -7.65 -4.27
CA ARG A 54 -4.54 -6.65 -5.09
C ARG A 54 -5.00 -5.50 -4.21
N VAL A 55 -4.42 -4.32 -4.39
CA VAL A 55 -4.73 -3.10 -3.63
C VAL A 55 -5.60 -2.17 -4.46
N TYR A 56 -6.77 -1.82 -3.93
CA TYR A 56 -7.64 -0.77 -4.48
C TYR A 56 -7.37 0.54 -3.75
N TYR A 57 -7.07 1.60 -4.49
CA TYR A 57 -6.66 2.87 -3.94
C TYR A 57 -7.23 4.07 -4.70
N GLY A 58 -7.49 5.17 -3.99
CA GLY A 58 -7.73 6.47 -4.60
C GLY A 58 -6.42 7.09 -5.09
N ALA A 59 -6.46 7.69 -6.28
CA ALA A 59 -5.33 8.38 -6.89
C ALA A 59 -5.68 9.84 -7.15
N ALA A 60 -4.84 10.74 -6.65
CA ALA A 60 -4.95 12.19 -6.76
C ALA A 60 -6.34 12.79 -6.42
N ASP A 61 -7.09 12.12 -5.53
CA ASP A 61 -8.50 12.40 -5.18
C ASP A 61 -9.45 12.57 -6.38
N GLY A 62 -9.10 11.96 -7.52
CA GLY A 62 -9.85 12.08 -8.77
C GLY A 62 -10.35 10.76 -9.34
N VAL A 63 -9.62 9.66 -9.11
CA VAL A 63 -9.95 8.34 -9.65
C VAL A 63 -9.69 7.24 -8.64
N THR A 64 -10.27 6.06 -8.88
CA THR A 64 -9.89 4.81 -8.21
C THR A 64 -9.05 3.98 -9.16
N ALA A 65 -7.96 3.43 -8.65
CA ALA A 65 -7.01 2.59 -9.38
C ALA A 65 -6.75 1.27 -8.63
N VAL A 66 -6.04 0.36 -9.29
CA VAL A 66 -5.67 -0.94 -8.75
C VAL A 66 -4.20 -1.22 -9.02
N ALA A 67 -3.52 -1.77 -8.02
CA ALA A 67 -2.14 -2.25 -8.14
C ALA A 67 -2.06 -3.66 -7.56
N ASP A 68 -1.34 -4.55 -8.24
CA ASP A 68 -1.04 -5.90 -7.76
C ASP A 68 0.39 -5.89 -7.17
N LEU A 69 0.52 -6.33 -5.92
CA LEU A 69 1.78 -6.41 -5.17
C LEU A 69 2.05 -7.87 -4.76
N SER A 70 3.30 -8.20 -4.44
CA SER A 70 3.69 -9.51 -3.89
C SER A 70 3.68 -9.50 -2.36
N MET A 71 3.01 -10.46 -1.73
CA MET A 71 2.99 -10.65 -0.27
C MET A 71 4.41 -10.94 0.24
N ALA A 72 5.13 -11.87 -0.41
CA ALA A 72 6.52 -12.16 -0.08
C ALA A 72 7.41 -10.92 -0.26
N GLY A 73 7.18 -10.13 -1.32
CA GLY A 73 7.85 -8.86 -1.55
C GLY A 73 7.64 -7.87 -0.39
N ILE A 74 6.38 -7.67 0.02
CA ILE A 74 6.03 -6.81 1.16
C ILE A 74 6.74 -7.28 2.43
N LEU A 75 6.63 -8.57 2.77
CA LEU A 75 7.21 -9.15 3.99
C LEU A 75 8.74 -9.03 4.01
N SER A 76 9.40 -9.21 2.86
CA SER A 76 10.86 -9.07 2.75
C SER A 76 11.37 -7.64 2.98
N GLY A 77 10.51 -6.64 2.75
CA GLY A 77 10.82 -5.22 2.91
C GLY A 77 10.60 -4.68 4.33
N LEU A 78 10.16 -5.53 5.27
CA LEU A 78 9.95 -5.16 6.66
C LEU A 78 11.22 -5.36 7.48
N SER A 79 11.46 -4.45 8.43
CA SER A 79 12.55 -4.54 9.42
C SER A 79 12.07 -4.19 10.82
#